data_AF-A0A6V0FYR5-F1
#
_entry.id   AF-A0A6V0FYR5-F1
#
_cell.length_a   1.000
_cell.length_b   1.000
_cell.length_c   1.000
_cell.angle_alpha   90.00
_cell.angle_beta   90.00
_cell.angle_gamma   90.00
#
_symmetry.space_group_name_H-M   'P 1'
#
loop_
_entity.id
_entity.type
_entity.pdbx_description
1 polymer ?
#
loop_
_entity_poly.entity_id
_entity_poly.type
_entity_poly.pdbx_seq_one_letter_code
_entity_poly.pdbx_strand_id
1 'polypeptide(L)'
;MEDENSPMSAPLSPSKADNIMDQAEDDRRLSIARCQPRRAGVAAQGMNVESCKDYVKPVYAKDSETCAILKGFIDQNANLQVLFGHLDAKGVEDVINAFQEVTFPQGIDIIKQGEEGDCLYILGEGQVDVFVARKGPDGQVAPGDRGAKAITLGPGALFGELALMYSAPRAATVCIASDTCKLWKLEQEPFKMMLVQNTHTQYEMYEGWLSEVDLLKSLNQYELSRLSEMMESVLFDADEEIIRQGEPGDKFFILEDGSCAAYITGVEGERKVKDYVAQGEYFGEIALLNDEPRRATVRATGQGASLLSVSQADFVAVLGPIQDRLKQEIDKYPQYVQFLQ
;
A
#
# COMPACT_ATOMS: atom_id res chain seq x y z
N MET A 1 54.41 46.24 33.88
CA MET A 1 53.47 47.15 34.57
C MET A 1 52.33 47.36 33.60
N GLU A 2 51.10 46.91 33.77
CA GLU A 2 50.28 46.23 34.79
C GLU A 2 49.16 45.57 33.97
N ASP A 3 48.95 44.26 34.11
CA ASP A 3 47.70 43.64 34.60
C ASP A 3 46.42 44.49 34.49
N GLU A 4 45.48 44.09 33.61
CA GLU A 4 44.05 44.08 33.95
C GLU A 4 43.37 42.84 33.35
N ASN A 5 43.07 41.91 34.26
CA ASN A 5 42.39 40.65 34.08
C ASN A 5 40.87 40.90 34.07
N SER A 6 40.20 40.81 32.91
CA SER A 6 38.73 40.85 32.83
C SER A 6 38.13 39.53 33.33
N PRO A 7 37.17 39.52 34.27
CA PRO A 7 36.58 38.28 34.73
C PRO A 7 35.55 37.77 33.70
N MET A 8 35.78 36.55 33.22
CA MET A 8 34.78 35.71 32.55
C MET A 8 33.49 35.65 33.38
N SER A 9 32.37 36.10 32.82
CA SER A 9 31.05 35.93 33.41
C SER A 9 30.69 34.44 33.45
N ALA A 10 30.56 33.88 34.65
CA ALA A 10 30.05 32.52 34.85
C ALA A 10 28.59 32.41 34.36
N PRO A 11 28.17 31.27 33.77
CA PRO A 11 26.79 31.07 33.37
C PRO A 11 25.87 31.10 34.60
N LEU A 12 24.83 31.93 34.54
CA LEU A 12 23.78 32.02 35.54
C LEU A 12 23.15 30.63 35.75
N SER A 13 23.28 30.08 36.95
CA SER A 13 22.50 28.91 37.36
C SER A 13 21.02 29.29 37.39
N PRO A 14 20.10 28.49 36.80
CA PRO A 14 18.67 28.81 36.77
C PRO A 14 18.14 28.96 38.21
N SER A 15 17.31 29.99 38.41
CA SER A 15 16.79 30.33 39.74
C SER A 15 15.83 29.23 40.22
N LYS A 16 15.70 29.07 41.55
CA LYS A 16 14.73 28.11 42.14
C LYS A 16 13.29 28.35 41.66
N ALA A 17 12.94 29.55 41.21
CA ALA A 17 11.60 29.87 40.70
C ALA A 17 11.38 29.32 39.27
N ASP A 18 12.41 29.33 38.42
CA ASP A 18 12.34 28.79 37.05
C ASP A 18 12.14 27.26 37.08
N ASN A 19 12.80 26.56 38.02
CA ASN A 19 12.64 25.12 38.22
C ASN A 19 11.23 24.71 38.73
N ILE A 20 10.52 25.61 39.45
CA ILE A 20 9.18 25.32 39.98
C ILE A 20 8.12 25.51 38.89
N MET A 21 8.32 26.48 37.99
CA MET A 21 7.42 26.74 36.86
C MET A 21 7.48 25.60 35.82
N ASP A 22 8.67 25.04 35.57
CA ASP A 22 8.86 23.86 34.71
C ASP A 22 8.21 22.61 35.30
N GLN A 23 8.33 22.39 36.61
CA GLN A 23 7.70 21.25 37.29
C GLN A 23 6.17 21.31 37.24
N ALA A 24 5.57 22.48 37.40
CA ALA A 24 4.12 22.63 37.35
C ALA A 24 3.55 22.39 35.94
N GLU A 25 4.27 22.82 34.90
CA GLU A 25 3.90 22.60 33.51
C GLU A 25 4.10 21.12 33.11
N ASP A 26 5.17 20.48 33.58
CA ASP A 26 5.40 19.05 33.38
C ASP A 26 4.39 18.18 34.13
N ASP A 27 4.01 18.53 35.36
CA ASP A 27 2.93 17.86 36.11
C ASP A 27 1.57 18.04 35.42
N ARG A 28 1.35 19.20 34.76
CA ARG A 28 0.18 19.45 33.93
C ARG A 28 0.18 18.58 32.67
N ARG A 29 1.33 18.42 31.99
CA ARG A 29 1.48 17.52 30.83
C ARG A 29 1.32 16.05 31.24
N LEU A 30 1.89 15.65 32.36
CA LEU A 30 1.79 14.30 32.93
C LEU A 30 0.36 13.97 33.38
N SER A 31 -0.38 14.93 33.94
CA SER A 31 -1.78 14.75 34.28
C SER A 31 -2.68 14.66 33.04
N ILE A 32 -2.44 15.48 32.00
CA ILE A 32 -3.13 15.36 30.71
C ILE A 32 -2.84 13.99 30.07
N ALA A 33 -1.59 13.52 30.10
CA ALA A 33 -1.20 12.22 29.58
C ALA A 33 -1.79 11.04 30.39
N ARG A 34 -1.88 11.16 31.72
CA ARG A 34 -2.53 10.18 32.61
C ARG A 34 -4.05 10.13 32.46
N CYS A 35 -4.67 11.24 32.06
CA CYS A 35 -6.11 11.34 31.82
C CYS A 35 -6.54 10.94 30.41
N GLN A 36 -5.60 10.65 29.50
CA GLN A 36 -5.97 10.08 28.20
C GLN A 36 -6.32 8.60 28.38
N PRO A 37 -7.50 8.15 27.90
CA PRO A 37 -7.84 6.74 27.92
C PRO A 37 -6.78 5.95 27.15
N ARG A 38 -6.35 4.81 27.70
CA ARG A 38 -5.38 3.92 27.05
C ARG A 38 -5.95 3.51 25.69
N ARG A 39 -5.19 3.73 24.61
CA ARG A 39 -5.57 3.27 23.27
C ARG A 39 -5.47 1.74 23.26
N ALA A 40 -6.61 1.06 23.10
CA ALA A 40 -6.63 -0.37 22.85
C ALA A 40 -6.24 -0.63 21.39
N GLY A 41 -5.43 -1.66 21.16
CA GLY A 41 -5.16 -2.13 19.80
C GLY A 41 -6.37 -2.87 19.22
N VAL A 42 -6.48 -2.87 17.90
CA VAL A 42 -7.45 -3.68 17.16
C VAL A 42 -6.69 -4.67 16.28
N ALA A 43 -7.25 -5.87 16.11
CA ALA A 43 -6.67 -6.90 15.25
C ALA A 43 -7.79 -7.54 14.43
N ALA A 44 -7.49 -7.85 13.18
CA ALA A 44 -8.35 -8.68 12.34
C ALA A 44 -8.09 -10.16 12.62
N GLN A 45 -9.07 -11.01 12.34
CA GLN A 45 -8.85 -12.46 12.29
C GLN A 45 -7.78 -12.80 11.25
N GLY A 46 -6.83 -13.66 11.62
CA GLY A 46 -5.78 -14.13 10.72
C GLY A 46 -6.36 -15.00 9.60
N MET A 47 -5.87 -14.79 8.38
CA MET A 47 -6.23 -15.60 7.22
C MET A 47 -5.20 -16.71 7.00
N ASN A 48 -5.65 -17.88 6.55
CA ASN A 48 -4.75 -18.92 6.07
C ASN A 48 -4.49 -18.71 4.57
N VAL A 49 -3.22 -18.56 4.20
CA VAL A 49 -2.77 -18.37 2.80
C VAL A 49 -3.17 -19.57 1.93
N GLU A 50 -3.20 -20.78 2.49
CA GLU A 50 -3.60 -22.00 1.77
C GLU A 50 -5.07 -21.94 1.34
N SER A 51 -5.94 -21.38 2.19
CA SER A 51 -7.36 -21.22 1.90
C SER A 51 -7.62 -20.17 0.82
N CYS A 52 -6.64 -19.33 0.51
CA CYS A 52 -6.76 -18.31 -0.53
C CYS A 52 -6.65 -18.91 -1.94
N LYS A 53 -5.98 -20.06 -2.14
CA LYS A 53 -5.78 -20.63 -3.49
C LYS A 53 -7.07 -21.16 -4.11
N ASP A 54 -7.90 -21.80 -3.30
CA ASP A 54 -9.16 -22.40 -3.74
C ASP A 54 -10.37 -21.46 -3.56
N TYR A 55 -10.13 -20.22 -3.14
CA TYR A 55 -11.20 -19.26 -2.88
C TYR A 55 -11.83 -18.78 -4.19
N VAL A 56 -13.12 -19.05 -4.37
CA VAL A 56 -13.91 -18.58 -5.51
C VAL A 56 -14.49 -17.22 -5.17
N LYS A 57 -14.05 -16.18 -5.91
CA LYS A 57 -14.55 -14.82 -5.75
C LYS A 57 -16.07 -14.78 -5.97
N PRO A 58 -16.86 -14.21 -5.04
CA PRO A 58 -18.30 -14.14 -5.19
C PRO A 58 -18.65 -13.15 -6.32
N VAL A 59 -19.52 -13.60 -7.23
CA VAL A 59 -20.01 -12.78 -8.33
C VAL A 59 -21.53 -12.69 -8.22
N TYR A 60 -22.01 -11.50 -7.86
CA TYR A 60 -23.43 -11.20 -7.91
C TYR A 60 -23.74 -10.45 -9.21
N ALA A 61 -24.63 -11.03 -10.02
CA ALA A 61 -25.03 -10.44 -11.29
C ALA A 61 -25.63 -9.05 -11.09
N LYS A 62 -25.16 -8.08 -11.87
CA LYS A 62 -25.59 -6.67 -11.84
C LYS A 62 -25.68 -6.13 -13.25
N ASP A 63 -26.54 -5.14 -13.42
CA ASP A 63 -26.66 -4.41 -14.67
C ASP A 63 -25.43 -3.51 -14.90
N SER A 64 -25.09 -3.26 -16.15
CA SER A 64 -23.95 -2.42 -16.52
C SER A 64 -24.05 -0.99 -15.96
N GLU A 65 -25.27 -0.46 -15.82
CA GLU A 65 -25.52 0.86 -15.20
C GLU A 65 -25.16 0.85 -13.71
N THR A 66 -25.58 -0.18 -12.99
CA THR A 66 -25.27 -0.38 -11.58
C THR A 66 -23.77 -0.50 -11.34
N CYS A 67 -23.05 -1.25 -12.19
CA CYS A 67 -21.60 -1.36 -12.12
C CYS A 67 -20.92 0.01 -12.30
N ALA A 68 -21.42 0.85 -13.22
CA ALA A 68 -20.90 2.19 -13.43
C ALA A 68 -21.16 3.11 -12.22
N ILE A 69 -22.33 3.00 -11.59
CA ILE A 69 -22.67 3.74 -10.37
C ILE A 69 -21.73 3.34 -9.21
N LEU A 70 -21.52 2.04 -8.98
CA LEU A 70 -20.62 1.54 -7.94
C LEU A 70 -19.17 1.98 -8.18
N LYS A 71 -18.71 1.92 -9.44
CA LYS A 71 -17.38 2.44 -9.82
C LYS A 71 -17.26 3.93 -9.50
N GLY A 72 -18.28 4.73 -9.85
CA GLY A 72 -18.34 6.14 -9.52
C GLY A 72 -18.28 6.41 -8.01
N PHE A 73 -18.94 5.59 -7.19
CA PHE A 73 -18.83 5.69 -5.73
C PHE A 73 -17.42 5.38 -5.22
N ILE A 74 -16.76 4.35 -5.75
CA ILE A 74 -15.39 4.01 -5.36
C ILE A 74 -14.44 5.17 -5.73
N ASP A 75 -14.57 5.74 -6.91
CA ASP A 75 -13.71 6.82 -7.42
C ASP A 75 -13.91 8.15 -6.66
N GLN A 76 -15.13 8.46 -6.25
CA GLN A 76 -15.46 9.76 -5.61
C GLN A 76 -15.31 9.77 -4.09
N ASN A 77 -15.48 8.63 -3.41
CA ASN A 77 -15.45 8.58 -1.95
C ASN A 77 -14.03 8.38 -1.43
N ALA A 78 -13.50 9.37 -0.70
CA ALA A 78 -12.17 9.30 -0.10
C ALA A 78 -11.98 8.05 0.80
N ASN A 79 -13.00 7.67 1.57
CA ASN A 79 -12.92 6.48 2.43
C ASN A 79 -12.82 5.18 1.61
N LEU A 80 -13.45 5.12 0.44
CA LEU A 80 -13.34 3.97 -0.46
C LEU A 80 -12.02 3.99 -1.21
N GLN A 81 -11.51 5.16 -1.60
CA GLN A 81 -10.17 5.31 -2.18
C GLN A 81 -9.07 4.84 -1.22
N VAL A 82 -9.21 5.07 0.09
CA VAL A 82 -8.27 4.52 1.09
C VAL A 82 -8.28 2.99 1.09
N LEU A 83 -9.43 2.35 0.86
CA LEU A 83 -9.57 0.89 0.87
C LEU A 83 -9.26 0.22 -0.46
N PHE A 84 -9.54 0.87 -1.59
CA PHE A 84 -9.56 0.27 -2.92
C PHE A 84 -8.68 1.01 -3.94
N GLY A 85 -8.16 2.20 -3.63
CA GLY A 85 -7.42 3.02 -4.59
C GLY A 85 -6.05 2.45 -4.99
N HIS A 86 -5.56 1.44 -4.28
CA HIS A 86 -4.34 0.71 -4.62
C HIS A 86 -4.59 -0.50 -5.53
N LEU A 87 -5.86 -0.80 -5.85
CA LEU A 87 -6.21 -1.91 -6.71
C LEU A 87 -6.11 -1.52 -8.19
N ASP A 88 -5.70 -2.48 -9.00
CA ASP A 88 -5.73 -2.38 -10.45
C ASP A 88 -7.17 -2.45 -10.98
N ALA A 89 -7.34 -2.17 -12.27
CA ALA A 89 -8.67 -2.16 -12.90
C ALA A 89 -9.43 -3.49 -12.73
N LYS A 90 -8.72 -4.61 -12.76
CA LYS A 90 -9.27 -5.94 -12.54
C LYS A 90 -9.68 -6.16 -11.08
N GLY A 91 -8.85 -5.75 -10.12
CA GLY A 91 -9.18 -5.80 -8.70
C GLY A 91 -10.41 -4.96 -8.35
N VAL A 92 -10.55 -3.76 -8.94
CA VAL A 92 -11.75 -2.94 -8.78
C VAL A 92 -12.99 -3.63 -9.35
N GLU A 93 -12.88 -4.27 -10.51
CA GLU A 93 -13.97 -5.05 -11.10
C GLU A 93 -14.41 -6.22 -10.21
N ASP A 94 -13.44 -6.97 -9.66
CA ASP A 94 -13.71 -8.06 -8.73
C ASP A 94 -14.45 -7.58 -7.47
N VAL A 95 -14.07 -6.42 -6.93
CA VAL A 95 -14.77 -5.79 -5.79
C VAL A 95 -16.21 -5.41 -6.16
N ILE A 96 -16.43 -4.81 -7.34
CA ILE A 96 -17.77 -4.46 -7.83
C ILE A 96 -18.63 -5.72 -7.98
N ASN A 97 -18.05 -6.82 -8.46
CA ASN A 97 -18.72 -8.10 -8.59
C ASN A 97 -19.12 -8.71 -7.23
N ALA A 98 -18.30 -8.50 -6.20
CA ALA A 98 -18.53 -9.00 -4.85
C ALA A 98 -19.60 -8.22 -4.05
N PHE A 99 -20.00 -7.02 -4.47
CA PHE A 99 -21.12 -6.32 -3.85
C PHE A 99 -22.43 -7.11 -4.04
N GLN A 100 -23.20 -7.32 -2.98
CA GLN A 100 -24.52 -7.94 -3.04
C GLN A 100 -25.61 -6.88 -2.92
N GLU A 101 -26.62 -6.92 -3.80
CA GLU A 101 -27.83 -6.11 -3.61
C GLU A 101 -28.66 -6.68 -2.47
N VAL A 102 -29.00 -5.85 -1.48
CA VAL A 102 -29.88 -6.20 -0.38
C VAL A 102 -30.96 -5.14 -0.22
N THR A 103 -32.20 -5.58 0.02
CA THR A 103 -33.35 -4.70 0.25
C THR A 103 -33.88 -4.92 1.65
N PHE A 104 -34.10 -3.83 2.40
CA PHE A 104 -34.67 -3.89 3.74
C PHE A 104 -35.98 -3.08 3.83
N PRO A 105 -36.99 -3.58 4.56
CA PRO A 105 -38.18 -2.82 4.88
C PRO A 105 -37.91 -1.81 6.01
N GLN A 106 -38.80 -0.83 6.15
CA GLN A 106 -38.76 0.18 7.21
C GLN A 106 -38.62 -0.41 8.62
N GLY A 107 -37.85 0.27 9.47
CA GLY A 107 -37.75 -0.02 10.90
C GLY A 107 -36.74 -1.09 11.29
N ILE A 108 -36.11 -1.76 10.32
CA ILE A 108 -35.04 -2.73 10.55
C ILE A 108 -33.73 -2.02 10.90
N ASP A 109 -33.06 -2.49 11.95
CA ASP A 109 -31.70 -2.07 12.30
C ASP A 109 -30.70 -2.92 11.51
N ILE A 110 -30.03 -2.32 10.51
CA ILE A 110 -29.04 -3.02 9.67
C ILE A 110 -27.77 -3.31 10.47
N ILE A 111 -27.32 -2.31 11.23
CA ILE A 111 -26.19 -2.43 12.15
C ILE A 111 -26.60 -1.89 13.51
N LYS A 112 -26.12 -2.50 14.58
CA LYS A 112 -26.37 -2.04 15.94
C LYS A 112 -25.07 -1.68 16.62
N GLN A 113 -25.09 -0.56 17.35
CA GLN A 113 -23.94 -0.09 18.10
C GLN A 113 -23.46 -1.15 19.10
N GLY A 114 -22.15 -1.38 19.13
CA GLY A 114 -21.51 -2.34 20.03
C GLY A 114 -21.44 -3.77 19.48
N GLU A 115 -22.21 -4.13 18.45
CA GLU A 115 -22.08 -5.42 17.79
C GLU A 115 -20.82 -5.46 16.91
N GLU A 116 -20.24 -6.63 16.72
CA GLU A 116 -19.12 -6.80 15.79
C GLU A 116 -19.61 -6.61 14.36
N GLY A 117 -18.83 -5.84 13.59
CA GLY A 117 -19.10 -5.61 12.18
C GLY A 117 -18.18 -6.44 11.29
N ASP A 118 -18.76 -7.02 10.25
CA ASP A 118 -18.08 -7.82 9.22
C ASP A 118 -18.44 -7.36 7.80
N CYS A 119 -19.11 -6.23 7.65
CA CYS A 119 -19.60 -5.76 6.35
C CYS A 119 -19.67 -4.24 6.24
N LEU A 120 -19.60 -3.78 5.00
CA LEU A 120 -19.79 -2.41 4.58
C LEU A 120 -21.08 -2.30 3.76
N TYR A 121 -21.75 -1.16 3.87
CA TYR A 121 -22.97 -0.86 3.12
C TYR A 121 -22.85 0.46 2.38
N ILE A 122 -23.33 0.48 1.13
CA ILE A 122 -23.57 1.70 0.35
C ILE A 122 -25.09 1.81 0.13
N LEU A 123 -25.66 2.95 0.52
CA LEU A 123 -27.09 3.20 0.32
C LEU A 123 -27.35 3.57 -1.15
N GLY A 124 -28.12 2.74 -1.86
CA GLY A 124 -28.50 2.99 -3.26
C GLY A 124 -29.80 3.79 -3.37
N GLU A 125 -30.86 3.32 -2.70
CA GLU A 125 -32.19 3.95 -2.71
C GLU A 125 -32.76 4.04 -1.29
N GLY A 126 -33.50 5.11 -1.00
CA GLY A 126 -34.16 5.35 0.28
C GLY A 126 -33.31 6.17 1.27
N GLN A 127 -33.71 6.18 2.54
CA GLN A 127 -33.06 6.91 3.62
C GLN A 127 -32.88 6.02 4.86
N VAL A 128 -31.78 6.25 5.58
CA VAL A 128 -31.47 5.57 6.84
C VAL A 128 -31.21 6.58 7.95
N ASP A 129 -31.60 6.22 9.16
CA ASP A 129 -31.38 7.02 10.37
C ASP A 129 -30.26 6.41 11.20
N VAL A 130 -29.28 7.23 11.57
CA VAL A 130 -28.14 6.84 12.40
C VAL A 130 -28.40 7.30 13.83
N PHE A 131 -28.26 6.39 14.78
CA PHE A 131 -28.44 6.62 16.21
C PHE A 131 -27.15 6.30 16.97
N VAL A 132 -26.84 7.12 17.97
CA VAL A 132 -25.66 6.93 18.83
C VAL A 132 -26.09 7.00 20.28
N ALA A 133 -25.97 5.87 20.97
CA ALA A 133 -26.10 5.77 22.40
C ALA A 133 -24.79 6.22 23.08
N ARG A 134 -24.91 7.20 23.97
CA ARG A 134 -23.80 7.64 24.80
C ARG A 134 -23.74 6.78 26.06
N LYS A 135 -22.53 6.37 26.45
CA LYS A 135 -22.32 5.65 27.71
C LYS A 135 -22.80 6.52 28.87
N GLY A 136 -23.60 5.95 29.76
CA GLY A 136 -24.00 6.63 31.00
C GLY A 136 -22.80 6.81 31.96
N PRO A 137 -23.01 7.43 33.13
CA PRO A 137 -21.99 7.58 34.18
C PRO A 137 -21.30 6.26 34.55
N ASP A 138 -22.01 5.14 34.43
CA ASP A 138 -21.55 3.79 34.74
C ASP A 138 -20.79 3.10 33.59
N GLY A 139 -20.54 3.81 32.48
CA GLY A 139 -19.77 3.32 31.34
C GLY A 139 -20.50 2.31 30.44
N GLN A 140 -21.76 1.98 30.75
CA GLN A 140 -22.59 1.04 30.00
C GLN A 140 -23.70 1.77 29.23
N VAL A 141 -24.11 1.18 28.11
CA VAL A 141 -25.28 1.57 27.33
C VAL A 141 -26.43 0.64 27.73
N ALA A 142 -27.63 1.19 27.96
CA ALA A 142 -28.79 0.37 28.31
C ALA A 142 -29.13 -0.61 27.16
N PRO A 143 -29.36 -1.91 27.44
CA PRO A 143 -29.68 -2.89 26.41
C PRO A 143 -30.92 -2.47 25.61
N GLY A 144 -30.79 -2.31 24.29
CA GLY A 144 -31.88 -1.94 23.39
C GLY A 144 -32.14 -0.43 23.26
N ASP A 145 -31.39 0.44 23.94
CA ASP A 145 -31.46 1.87 23.69
C ASP A 145 -30.65 2.22 22.43
N ARG A 146 -31.34 2.75 21.40
CA ARG A 146 -30.69 3.26 20.19
C ARG A 146 -29.92 4.55 20.46
N GLY A 147 -30.26 5.27 21.53
CA GLY A 147 -29.73 6.59 21.84
C GLY A 147 -30.37 7.69 21.00
N ALA A 148 -29.70 8.84 20.95
CA ALA A 148 -30.20 9.98 20.18
C ALA A 148 -29.97 9.78 18.69
N LYS A 149 -30.95 10.18 17.87
CA LYS A 149 -30.79 10.27 16.42
C LYS A 149 -29.70 11.32 16.12
N ALA A 150 -28.62 10.87 15.49
CA ALA A 150 -27.50 11.72 15.13
C ALA A 150 -27.71 12.38 13.77
N ILE A 151 -28.08 11.60 12.75
CA ILE A 151 -28.22 12.09 11.36
C ILE A 151 -29.14 11.16 10.55
N THR A 152 -29.76 11.71 9.50
CA THR A 152 -30.41 10.95 8.42
C THR A 152 -29.53 10.99 7.18
N LEU A 153 -29.29 9.83 6.58
CA LEU A 153 -28.46 9.66 5.40
C LEU A 153 -29.33 9.25 4.21
N GLY A 154 -28.98 9.76 3.03
CA GLY A 154 -29.66 9.46 1.76
C GLY A 154 -28.77 8.67 0.79
N PRO A 155 -29.24 8.46 -0.46
CA PRO A 155 -28.51 7.71 -1.49
C PRO A 155 -27.06 8.19 -1.67
N GLY A 156 -26.15 7.23 -1.85
CA GLY A 156 -24.70 7.43 -1.91
C GLY A 156 -24.00 7.43 -0.55
N ALA A 157 -24.74 7.38 0.55
CA ALA A 157 -24.13 7.30 1.87
C ALA A 157 -23.42 5.95 2.10
N LEU A 158 -22.22 6.04 2.65
CA LEU A 158 -21.38 4.92 3.05
C LEU A 158 -21.42 4.75 4.57
N PHE A 159 -21.54 3.51 5.05
CA PHE A 159 -21.35 3.23 6.47
C PHE A 159 -20.80 1.82 6.71
N GLY A 160 -20.03 1.70 7.79
CA GLY A 160 -19.47 0.44 8.22
C GLY A 160 -18.15 0.07 7.55
N GLU A 161 -17.46 1.01 6.88
CA GLU A 161 -16.21 0.74 6.17
C GLU A 161 -15.09 0.19 7.08
N LEU A 162 -15.06 0.63 8.34
CA LEU A 162 -14.03 0.20 9.29
C LEU A 162 -14.10 -1.30 9.60
N ALA A 163 -15.28 -1.90 9.45
CA ALA A 163 -15.48 -3.34 9.64
C ALA A 163 -14.75 -4.18 8.59
N LEU A 164 -14.40 -3.60 7.43
CA LEU A 164 -13.60 -4.33 6.44
C LEU A 164 -12.15 -4.47 6.91
N MET A 165 -11.59 -3.44 7.54
CA MET A 165 -10.19 -3.43 7.99
C MET A 165 -9.97 -4.23 9.27
N TYR A 166 -10.83 -4.04 10.28
CA TYR A 166 -10.67 -4.68 11.58
C TYR A 166 -12.03 -5.14 12.12
N SER A 167 -12.02 -6.24 12.87
CA SER A 167 -13.18 -6.66 13.67
C SER A 167 -13.33 -5.70 14.85
N ALA A 168 -14.08 -4.63 14.62
CA ALA A 168 -14.32 -3.58 15.60
C ALA A 168 -15.82 -3.45 15.89
N PRO A 169 -16.21 -3.15 17.14
CA PRO A 169 -17.61 -2.94 17.48
C PRO A 169 -18.13 -1.71 16.73
N ARG A 170 -19.35 -1.82 16.20
CA ARG A 170 -20.02 -0.72 15.48
C ARG A 170 -20.16 0.50 16.39
N ALA A 171 -19.81 1.68 15.87
CA ALA A 171 -19.89 2.93 16.61
C ALA A 171 -21.31 3.48 16.77
N ALA A 172 -22.24 3.07 15.91
CA ALA A 172 -23.60 3.57 15.82
C ALA A 172 -24.58 2.49 15.36
N THR A 173 -25.86 2.70 15.66
CA THR A 173 -26.97 1.89 15.14
C THR A 173 -27.53 2.58 13.89
N VAL A 174 -27.80 1.84 12.82
CA VAL A 174 -28.39 2.38 11.58
C VAL A 174 -29.70 1.66 11.31
N CYS A 175 -30.78 2.43 11.20
CA CYS A 175 -32.14 1.94 11.00
C CYS A 175 -32.71 2.43 9.66
N ILE A 176 -33.50 1.60 9.00
CA ILE A 176 -34.21 1.98 7.78
C ILE A 176 -35.32 3.00 8.09
N ALA A 177 -35.23 4.19 7.50
CA ALA A 177 -36.20 5.27 7.71
C ALA A 177 -37.31 5.30 6.64
N SER A 178 -36.98 4.98 5.38
CA SER A 178 -37.97 4.89 4.28
C SER A 178 -38.72 3.56 4.27
N ASP A 179 -39.84 3.48 3.53
CA ASP A 179 -40.65 2.26 3.40
C ASP A 179 -39.82 1.04 2.96
N THR A 180 -38.95 1.26 1.98
CA THR A 180 -37.93 0.32 1.51
C THR A 180 -36.63 1.04 1.24
N CYS A 181 -35.51 0.37 1.48
CA CYS A 181 -34.19 0.83 1.08
C CYS A 181 -33.46 -0.28 0.34
N LYS A 182 -32.77 0.09 -0.75
CA LYS A 182 -31.85 -0.80 -1.46
C LYS A 182 -30.42 -0.40 -1.14
N LEU A 183 -29.61 -1.37 -0.76
CA LEU A 183 -28.21 -1.17 -0.39
C LEU A 183 -27.32 -2.19 -1.09
N TRP A 184 -26.06 -1.80 -1.24
CA TRP A 184 -24.99 -2.67 -1.69
C TRP A 184 -24.17 -3.10 -0.49
N LYS A 185 -24.21 -4.39 -0.16
CA LYS A 185 -23.46 -5.00 0.94
C LYS A 185 -22.16 -5.58 0.39
N LEU A 186 -21.03 -5.28 1.03
CA LEU A 186 -19.78 -5.98 0.84
C LEU A 186 -19.35 -6.62 2.16
N GLU A 187 -19.10 -7.92 2.14
CA GLU A 187 -18.62 -8.66 3.30
C GLU A 187 -17.09 -8.53 3.43
N GLN A 188 -16.62 -8.60 4.67
CA GLN A 188 -15.21 -8.47 5.02
C GLN A 188 -14.38 -9.62 4.46
N GLU A 189 -14.90 -10.85 4.49
CA GLU A 189 -14.17 -12.04 4.03
C GLU A 189 -13.85 -11.98 2.53
N PRO A 190 -14.81 -11.72 1.62
CA PRO A 190 -14.49 -11.51 0.20
C PRO A 190 -13.49 -10.40 -0.04
N PHE A 191 -13.63 -9.26 0.64
CA PHE A 191 -12.69 -8.14 0.50
C PHE A 191 -11.26 -8.56 0.84
N LYS A 192 -11.09 -9.17 2.01
CA LYS A 192 -9.81 -9.67 2.51
C LYS A 192 -9.20 -10.73 1.59
N MET A 193 -10.00 -11.71 1.16
CA MET A 193 -9.55 -12.76 0.25
C MET A 193 -9.09 -12.18 -1.09
N MET A 194 -9.81 -11.20 -1.64
CA MET A 194 -9.43 -10.55 -2.90
C MET A 194 -8.10 -9.78 -2.79
N LEU A 195 -7.84 -9.11 -1.66
CA LEU A 195 -6.56 -8.45 -1.41
C LEU A 195 -5.39 -9.45 -1.32
N VAL A 196 -5.59 -10.54 -0.56
CA VAL A 196 -4.55 -11.57 -0.38
C VAL A 196 -4.33 -12.35 -1.66
N GLN A 197 -5.37 -12.71 -2.42
CA GLN A 197 -5.24 -13.39 -3.69
C GLN A 197 -4.52 -12.52 -4.72
N ASN A 198 -4.88 -11.24 -4.88
CA ASN A 198 -4.23 -10.38 -5.87
C ASN A 198 -2.75 -10.20 -5.57
N THR A 199 -2.40 -9.96 -4.30
CA THR A 199 -0.99 -9.86 -3.88
C THR A 199 -0.26 -11.21 -4.05
N HIS A 200 -0.85 -12.32 -3.59
CA HIS A 200 -0.23 -13.64 -3.71
C HIS A 200 -0.05 -14.09 -5.17
N THR A 201 -1.05 -13.89 -6.05
CA THR A 201 -0.94 -14.22 -7.47
C THR A 201 0.13 -13.38 -8.16
N GLN A 202 0.23 -12.08 -7.84
CA GLN A 202 1.34 -11.27 -8.34
C GLN A 202 2.69 -11.78 -7.83
N TYR A 203 2.81 -12.14 -6.55
CA TYR A 203 4.04 -12.68 -5.99
C TYR A 203 4.41 -14.06 -6.53
N GLU A 204 3.46 -14.98 -6.74
CA GLU A 204 3.74 -16.28 -7.37
C GLU A 204 4.16 -16.11 -8.84
N MET A 205 3.55 -15.16 -9.56
CA MET A 205 3.94 -14.82 -10.93
C MET A 205 5.37 -14.26 -10.95
N TYR A 206 5.68 -13.32 -10.05
CA TYR A 206 7.02 -12.75 -9.93
C TYR A 206 8.03 -13.78 -9.44
N GLU A 207 7.75 -14.62 -8.45
CA GLU A 207 8.67 -15.67 -8.02
C GLU A 207 9.00 -16.64 -9.15
N GLY A 208 7.99 -17.11 -9.89
CA GLY A 208 8.18 -17.98 -11.04
C GLY A 208 9.04 -17.32 -12.11
N TRP A 209 8.75 -16.07 -12.45
CA TRP A 209 9.49 -15.33 -13.46
C TRP A 209 10.91 -14.96 -13.02
N LEU A 210 11.10 -14.47 -11.78
CA LEU A 210 12.40 -14.14 -11.20
C LEU A 210 13.30 -15.37 -11.08
N SER A 211 12.73 -16.56 -10.87
CA SER A 211 13.51 -17.81 -10.86
C SER A 211 14.16 -18.14 -12.21
N GLU A 212 13.62 -17.62 -13.32
CA GLU A 212 14.19 -17.80 -14.66
C GLU A 212 15.32 -16.80 -14.96
N VAL A 213 15.39 -15.70 -14.21
CA VAL A 213 16.45 -14.69 -14.36
C VAL A 213 17.78 -15.27 -13.92
N ASP A 214 18.74 -15.36 -14.84
CA ASP A 214 20.03 -16.01 -14.60
C ASP A 214 20.77 -15.49 -13.35
N LEU A 215 20.67 -14.17 -13.08
CA LEU A 215 21.26 -13.54 -11.91
C LEU A 215 20.64 -14.00 -10.58
N LEU A 216 19.37 -14.39 -10.60
CA LEU A 216 18.56 -14.69 -9.42
C LEU A 216 18.39 -16.19 -9.20
N LYS A 217 18.88 -17.06 -10.10
CA LYS A 217 18.80 -18.52 -9.99
C LYS A 217 19.43 -19.11 -8.75
N SER A 218 20.42 -18.44 -8.16
CA SER A 218 21.06 -18.89 -6.92
C SER A 218 20.24 -18.62 -5.66
N LEU A 219 19.15 -17.86 -5.77
CA LEU A 219 18.33 -17.45 -4.63
C LEU A 219 17.42 -18.59 -4.19
N ASN A 220 17.30 -18.73 -2.88
CA ASN A 220 16.28 -19.61 -2.32
C ASN A 220 14.90 -18.93 -2.37
N GLN A 221 13.84 -19.71 -2.14
CA GLN A 221 12.47 -19.22 -2.21
C GLN A 221 12.19 -18.04 -1.26
N TYR A 222 12.80 -18.03 -0.07
CA TYR A 222 12.63 -16.92 0.88
C TYR A 222 13.29 -15.62 0.39
N GLU A 223 14.49 -15.71 -0.20
CA GLU A 223 15.17 -14.56 -0.82
C GLU A 223 14.39 -14.03 -2.04
N LEU A 224 13.84 -14.90 -2.88
CA LEU A 224 13.01 -14.51 -4.03
C LEU A 224 11.71 -13.82 -3.59
N SER A 225 11.03 -14.35 -2.56
CA SER A 225 9.80 -13.78 -2.01
C SER A 225 10.04 -12.39 -1.42
N ARG A 226 11.12 -12.24 -0.65
CA ARG A 226 11.56 -10.92 -0.14
C ARG A 226 11.85 -9.91 -1.25
N LEU A 227 12.47 -10.37 -2.34
CA LEU A 227 12.82 -9.50 -3.46
C LEU A 227 11.57 -9.10 -4.25
N SER A 228 10.63 -10.02 -4.49
CA SER A 228 9.38 -9.73 -5.19
C SER A 228 8.49 -8.75 -4.42
N GLU A 229 8.50 -8.79 -3.08
CA GLU A 229 7.84 -7.79 -2.21
C GLU A 229 8.40 -6.37 -2.34
N MET A 230 9.67 -6.22 -2.75
CA MET A 230 10.36 -4.92 -2.85
C MET A 230 10.38 -4.37 -4.28
N MET A 231 9.88 -5.12 -5.26
CA MET A 231 9.86 -4.71 -6.66
C MET A 231 8.64 -3.85 -6.97
N GLU A 232 8.87 -2.82 -7.77
CA GLU A 232 7.82 -1.92 -8.27
C GLU A 232 7.73 -2.03 -9.79
N SER A 233 6.52 -2.24 -10.32
CA SER A 233 6.27 -2.18 -11.77
C SER A 233 6.21 -0.73 -12.24
N VAL A 234 6.97 -0.41 -13.28
CA VAL A 234 7.10 0.93 -13.88
C VAL A 234 6.91 0.83 -15.39
N LEU A 235 6.03 1.67 -15.93
CA LEU A 235 5.72 1.74 -17.35
C LEU A 235 6.50 2.88 -18.00
N PHE A 236 7.05 2.61 -19.19
CA PHE A 236 7.76 3.58 -20.01
C PHE A 236 7.14 3.64 -21.40
N ASP A 237 6.93 4.85 -21.90
CA ASP A 237 6.44 5.07 -23.25
C ASP A 237 7.55 4.82 -24.29
N ALA A 238 7.16 4.66 -25.56
CA ALA A 238 8.13 4.49 -26.64
C ALA A 238 9.15 5.66 -26.70
N ASP A 239 10.42 5.33 -26.90
CA ASP A 239 11.57 6.25 -26.94
C ASP A 239 11.91 6.95 -25.61
N GLU A 240 11.22 6.64 -24.51
CA GLU A 240 11.53 7.17 -23.19
C GLU A 240 12.86 6.61 -22.64
N GLU A 241 13.69 7.48 -22.05
CA GLU A 241 14.96 7.08 -21.44
C GLU A 241 14.73 6.54 -20.02
N ILE A 242 15.01 5.26 -19.81
CA ILE A 242 14.84 4.57 -18.53
C ILE A 242 16.02 4.85 -17.59
N ILE A 243 17.24 4.77 -18.14
CA ILE A 243 18.48 5.19 -17.48
C ILE A 243 19.34 5.95 -18.47
N ARG A 244 20.14 6.90 -17.99
CA ARG A 244 21.04 7.70 -18.82
C ARG A 244 22.50 7.49 -18.46
N GLN A 245 23.34 7.36 -19.48
CA GLN A 245 24.78 7.25 -19.32
C GLN A 245 25.36 8.46 -18.55
N GLY A 246 26.25 8.18 -17.60
CA GLY A 246 26.94 9.18 -16.79
C GLY A 246 26.18 9.62 -15.53
N GLU A 247 24.90 9.25 -15.38
CA GLU A 247 24.15 9.52 -14.17
C GLU A 247 24.47 8.47 -13.08
N PRO A 248 24.38 8.82 -11.78
CA PRO A 248 24.48 7.83 -10.72
C PRO A 248 23.36 6.79 -10.86
N GLY A 249 23.66 5.52 -10.55
CA GLY A 249 22.70 4.43 -10.70
C GLY A 249 22.34 3.78 -9.39
N ASP A 250 21.10 3.99 -8.94
CA ASP A 250 20.57 3.50 -7.66
C ASP A 250 19.46 2.45 -7.81
N LYS A 251 19.15 2.03 -9.05
CA LYS A 251 18.09 1.06 -9.36
C LYS A 251 18.55 -0.07 -10.27
N PHE A 252 17.98 -1.24 -10.08
CA PHE A 252 18.05 -2.40 -10.98
C PHE A 252 16.73 -2.54 -11.72
N PHE A 253 16.77 -2.98 -12.99
CA PHE A 253 15.58 -3.15 -13.82
C PHE A 253 15.53 -4.53 -14.47
N ILE A 254 14.34 -5.12 -14.53
CA ILE A 254 14.05 -6.37 -15.24
C ILE A 254 12.89 -6.14 -16.20
N LEU A 255 13.01 -6.59 -17.45
CA LEU A 255 12.01 -6.42 -18.51
C LEU A 255 10.83 -7.39 -18.35
N GLU A 256 9.65 -6.86 -17.99
CA GLU A 256 8.40 -7.62 -17.85
C GLU A 256 7.70 -7.83 -19.18
N ASP A 257 7.52 -6.76 -19.95
CA ASP A 257 6.89 -6.78 -21.26
C ASP A 257 7.40 -5.63 -22.13
N GLY A 258 7.30 -5.77 -23.45
CA GLY A 258 7.79 -4.80 -24.42
C GLY A 258 9.27 -4.98 -24.78
N SER A 259 9.93 -3.90 -25.18
CA SER A 259 11.34 -3.97 -25.60
C SER A 259 12.13 -2.70 -25.29
N CYS A 260 13.40 -2.86 -24.96
CA CYS A 260 14.34 -1.77 -24.68
C CYS A 260 15.62 -1.92 -25.50
N ALA A 261 16.38 -0.84 -25.65
CA ALA A 261 17.71 -0.89 -26.25
C ALA A 261 18.71 -0.02 -25.46
N ALA A 262 19.91 -0.56 -25.27
CA ALA A 262 21.04 0.15 -24.69
C ALA A 262 21.88 0.84 -25.77
N TYR A 263 22.28 2.07 -25.48
CA TYR A 263 23.09 2.93 -26.31
C TYR A 263 24.26 3.47 -25.49
N ILE A 264 25.45 3.51 -26.11
CA ILE A 264 26.62 4.16 -25.54
C ILE A 264 26.97 5.35 -26.44
N THR A 265 27.06 6.53 -25.83
CA THR A 265 27.54 7.74 -26.47
C THR A 265 29.04 7.86 -26.24
N GLY A 266 29.80 7.77 -27.33
CA GLY A 266 31.25 7.96 -27.36
C GLY A 266 31.65 9.14 -28.25
N VAL A 267 32.96 9.27 -28.52
CA VAL A 267 33.53 10.36 -29.33
C VAL A 267 33.02 10.33 -30.78
N GLU A 268 32.66 9.15 -31.29
CA GLU A 268 32.15 8.93 -32.65
C GLU A 268 30.61 9.00 -32.76
N GLY A 269 29.92 9.37 -31.67
CA GLY A 269 28.46 9.47 -31.60
C GLY A 269 27.82 8.35 -30.77
N GLU A 270 26.50 8.23 -30.89
CA GLU A 270 25.70 7.23 -30.18
C GLU A 270 25.67 5.90 -30.94
N ARG A 271 26.01 4.81 -30.26
CA ARG A 271 25.99 3.45 -30.80
C ARG A 271 25.10 2.56 -29.97
N LYS A 272 24.20 1.82 -30.62
CA LYS A 272 23.42 0.75 -29.98
C LYS A 272 24.32 -0.43 -29.64
N VAL A 273 24.25 -0.92 -28.40
CA VAL A 273 25.13 -1.98 -27.87
C VAL A 273 24.39 -3.25 -27.46
N LYS A 274 23.12 -3.16 -27.08
CA LYS A 274 22.30 -4.32 -26.71
C LYS A 274 20.82 -4.05 -26.96
N ASP A 275 20.10 -5.05 -27.43
CA ASP A 275 18.65 -5.06 -27.48
C ASP A 275 18.13 -5.96 -26.35
N TYR A 276 17.06 -5.53 -25.69
CA TYR A 276 16.32 -6.26 -24.67
C TYR A 276 14.92 -6.52 -25.21
N VAL A 277 14.59 -7.78 -25.45
CA VAL A 277 13.34 -8.19 -26.11
C VAL A 277 12.70 -9.36 -25.38
N ALA A 278 13.48 -10.17 -24.66
CA ALA A 278 12.97 -11.30 -23.93
C ALA A 278 12.57 -10.90 -22.51
N GLN A 279 11.41 -11.37 -22.07
CA GLN A 279 10.98 -11.26 -20.69
C GLN A 279 12.03 -11.87 -19.75
N GLY A 280 12.39 -11.14 -18.69
CA GLY A 280 13.43 -11.54 -17.73
C GLY A 280 14.84 -11.05 -18.05
N GLU A 281 15.06 -10.43 -19.21
CA GLU A 281 16.31 -9.71 -19.43
C GLU A 281 16.39 -8.49 -18.50
N TYR A 282 17.60 -8.18 -18.03
CA TYR A 282 17.80 -7.16 -17.02
C TYR A 282 18.96 -6.23 -17.34
N PHE A 283 18.99 -5.08 -16.66
CA PHE A 283 20.05 -4.10 -16.76
C PHE A 283 20.16 -3.22 -15.50
N GLY A 284 21.28 -2.50 -15.42
CA GLY A 284 21.55 -1.55 -14.34
C GLY A 284 22.34 -2.15 -13.16
N GLU A 285 22.66 -3.44 -13.22
CA GLU A 285 23.44 -4.18 -12.23
C GLU A 285 24.86 -3.63 -12.03
N ILE A 286 25.48 -3.08 -13.09
CA ILE A 286 26.86 -2.60 -13.05
C ILE A 286 27.03 -1.40 -12.13
N ALA A 287 26.08 -0.46 -12.16
CA ALA A 287 26.14 0.73 -11.31
C ALA A 287 26.02 0.35 -9.82
N LEU A 288 25.25 -0.71 -9.53
CA LEU A 288 25.06 -1.22 -8.18
C LEU A 288 26.28 -1.95 -7.64
N LEU A 289 27.11 -2.50 -8.54
CA LEU A 289 28.31 -3.25 -8.19
C LEU A 289 29.44 -2.35 -7.71
N ASN A 290 29.75 -1.30 -8.46
CA ASN A 290 30.99 -0.54 -8.29
C ASN A 290 30.76 0.89 -7.77
N ASP A 291 29.53 1.25 -7.43
CA ASP A 291 29.11 2.63 -7.14
C ASP A 291 29.56 3.58 -8.26
N GLU A 292 29.43 3.09 -9.50
CA GLU A 292 29.85 3.79 -10.70
C GLU A 292 28.66 4.42 -11.42
N PRO A 293 28.89 5.54 -12.13
CA PRO A 293 27.88 6.08 -13.02
C PRO A 293 27.42 5.07 -14.07
N ARG A 294 26.16 5.18 -14.48
CA ARG A 294 25.56 4.37 -15.55
C ARG A 294 26.44 4.41 -16.80
N ARG A 295 26.80 3.24 -17.31
CA ARG A 295 27.72 3.11 -18.45
C ARG A 295 27.05 3.27 -19.82
N ALA A 296 25.73 3.12 -19.87
CA ALA A 296 24.92 3.22 -21.09
C ALA A 296 23.58 3.90 -20.79
N THR A 297 23.00 4.52 -21.80
CA THR A 297 21.62 4.98 -21.80
C THR A 297 20.73 3.83 -22.28
N VAL A 298 19.64 3.54 -21.59
CA VAL A 298 18.65 2.54 -22.05
C VAL A 298 17.35 3.26 -22.34
N ARG A 299 16.77 2.99 -23.51
CA ARG A 299 15.49 3.55 -23.94
C ARG A 299 14.48 2.45 -24.19
N ALA A 300 13.22 2.72 -23.86
CA ALA A 300 12.11 1.89 -24.32
C ALA A 300 11.97 2.03 -25.85
N THR A 301 11.57 0.95 -26.50
CA THR A 301 11.48 0.85 -27.97
C THR A 301 10.14 0.26 -28.36
N GLY A 302 9.77 0.36 -29.65
CA GLY A 302 8.53 -0.24 -30.14
C GLY A 302 7.30 0.48 -29.59
N GLN A 303 6.48 -0.20 -28.78
CA GLN A 303 5.26 0.36 -28.17
C GLN A 303 5.46 0.87 -26.74
N GLY A 304 6.68 0.77 -26.19
CA GLY A 304 6.96 1.01 -24.78
C GLY A 304 7.45 -0.25 -24.07
N ALA A 305 7.70 -0.15 -22.76
CA ALA A 305 8.13 -1.26 -21.94
C ALA A 305 7.54 -1.20 -20.54
N SER A 306 7.17 -2.36 -19.99
CA SER A 306 6.90 -2.56 -18.57
C SER A 306 8.14 -3.16 -17.92
N LEU A 307 8.61 -2.55 -16.85
CA LEU A 307 9.81 -2.97 -16.13
C LEU A 307 9.51 -3.16 -14.65
N LEU A 308 10.10 -4.20 -14.05
CA LEU A 308 10.24 -4.26 -12.61
C LEU A 308 11.48 -3.50 -12.18
N SER A 309 11.34 -2.60 -11.22
CA SER A 309 12.43 -1.83 -10.64
C SER A 309 12.60 -2.13 -9.16
N VAL A 310 13.85 -2.14 -8.70
CA VAL A 310 14.20 -2.30 -7.28
C VAL A 310 15.38 -1.40 -6.94
N SER A 311 15.35 -0.77 -5.77
CA SER A 311 16.41 0.12 -5.33
C SER A 311 17.67 -0.65 -4.93
N GLN A 312 18.84 0.00 -5.00
CA GLN A 312 20.11 -0.57 -4.55
C GLN A 312 20.04 -1.00 -3.09
N ALA A 313 19.45 -0.15 -2.24
CA ALA A 313 19.36 -0.38 -0.81
C ALA A 313 18.54 -1.64 -0.51
N ASP A 314 17.38 -1.77 -1.15
CA ASP A 314 16.48 -2.91 -0.99
C ASP A 314 17.10 -4.18 -1.57
N PHE A 315 17.70 -4.07 -2.74
CA PHE A 315 18.40 -5.18 -3.39
C PHE A 315 19.55 -5.72 -2.51
N VAL A 316 20.38 -4.83 -1.96
CA VAL A 316 21.49 -5.20 -1.06
C VAL A 316 20.97 -5.75 0.28
N ALA A 317 19.84 -5.26 0.78
CA ALA A 317 19.23 -5.77 2.00
C ALA A 317 18.79 -7.24 1.87
N VAL A 318 18.34 -7.67 0.69
CA VAL A 318 17.90 -9.05 0.44
C VAL A 318 19.07 -9.94 0.05
N LEU A 319 19.94 -9.47 -0.86
CA LEU A 319 20.98 -10.32 -1.47
C LEU A 319 22.36 -10.19 -0.81
N GLY A 320 22.51 -9.30 0.17
CA GLY A 320 23.82 -8.89 0.65
C GLY A 320 24.63 -8.20 -0.46
N PRO A 321 25.96 -8.19 -0.36
CA PRO A 321 26.82 -7.65 -1.41
C PRO A 321 26.66 -8.44 -2.71
N ILE A 322 25.91 -7.87 -3.66
CA ILE A 322 25.68 -8.43 -5.01
C ILE A 322 27.00 -8.73 -5.76
N GLN A 323 28.08 -8.03 -5.37
CA GLN A 323 29.43 -8.17 -5.90
C GLN A 323 29.93 -9.61 -5.93
N ASP A 324 29.62 -10.41 -4.90
CA ASP A 324 30.16 -11.77 -4.82
C ASP A 324 29.42 -12.74 -5.76
N ARG A 325 28.14 -12.47 -6.05
CA ARG A 325 27.31 -13.30 -6.94
C ARG A 325 27.45 -12.88 -8.41
N LEU A 326 27.47 -11.59 -8.71
CA LEU A 326 27.70 -11.10 -10.08
C LEU A 326 29.12 -11.40 -10.57
N LYS A 327 30.16 -11.35 -9.73
CA LYS A 327 31.53 -11.72 -10.14
C LYS A 327 31.66 -13.16 -10.64
N GLN A 328 30.79 -14.07 -10.19
CA GLN A 328 30.78 -15.46 -10.67
C GLN A 328 30.12 -15.61 -12.05
N GLU A 329 29.26 -14.67 -12.41
CA GLU A 329 28.44 -14.68 -13.64
C GLU A 329 28.93 -13.66 -14.68
N ILE A 330 29.82 -12.74 -14.30
CA ILE A 330 30.47 -11.73 -15.15
C ILE A 330 31.18 -12.35 -16.36
N ASP A 331 31.72 -13.57 -16.22
CA ASP A 331 32.35 -14.30 -17.32
C ASP A 331 31.36 -14.67 -18.46
N LYS A 332 30.05 -14.69 -18.19
CA LYS A 332 29.01 -14.88 -19.21
C LYS A 332 28.72 -13.62 -20.02
N TYR A 333 29.30 -12.48 -19.62
CA TYR A 333 29.12 -11.18 -20.24
C TYR A 333 30.44 -10.65 -20.83
N PRO A 334 31.07 -11.36 -21.80
CA PRO A 334 32.38 -10.99 -22.35
C PRO A 334 32.42 -9.58 -22.96
N GLN A 335 31.30 -9.09 -23.47
CA GLN A 335 31.14 -7.72 -23.97
C GLN A 335 31.20 -6.64 -22.87
N TYR A 336 31.04 -7.02 -21.60
CA TYR A 336 31.12 -6.14 -20.44
C TYR A 336 32.45 -6.27 -19.65
N VAL A 337 33.22 -7.34 -19.89
CA VAL A 337 34.54 -7.59 -19.25
C VAL A 337 35.52 -6.43 -19.47
N GLN A 338 35.45 -5.78 -20.64
CA GLN A 338 36.29 -4.62 -20.96
C GLN A 338 35.99 -3.39 -20.07
N PHE A 339 34.85 -3.36 -19.40
CA PHE A 339 34.38 -2.21 -18.61
C PHE A 339 34.42 -2.47 -17.08
N LEU A 340 34.89 -3.65 -16.65
CA LEU A 340 35.06 -4.05 -15.25
C LEU A 340 36.52 -3.98 -14.76
N GLN A 341 37.44 -3.49 -15.60
CA GLN A 341 38.87 -3.33 -15.30
C GLN A 341 39.21 -1.94 -14.75
#